data_AF-A0A1I2G4Q8-F1
#
_entry.id   AF-A0A1I2G4Q8-F1
#
_cell.length_a   1.000
_cell.length_b   1.000
_cell.length_c   1.000
_cell.angle_alpha   90.00
_cell.angle_beta   90.00
_cell.angle_gamma   90.00
#
_symmetry.space_group_name_H-M   'P 1'
#
loop_
_entity.id
_entity.type
_entity.pdbx_description
1 polymer ?
#
loop_
_entity_poly.entity_id
_entity_poly.type
_entity_poly.pdbx_seq_one_letter_code
_entity_poly.pdbx_strand_id
1 'polypeptide(L)'
;MEIVLTGDDPEAALRELHAWLRDDEDLAGVRVRPVTAAPGPGEMSGGLVEALVATVADPGMLGALFAGLGGWAAARASTRRTRIRVRTGDREVELEGPQLKDPEGVVRRLISGLSETP
;
A
#
# COMPACT_ATOMS: atom_id res chain seq x y z
N MET A 1 -7.12 6.06 3.33
CA MET A 1 -5.76 5.49 3.40
C MET A 1 -5.05 5.78 2.09
N GLU A 2 -3.82 6.24 2.15
CA GLU A 2 -2.98 6.51 0.99
C GLU A 2 -1.86 5.46 0.92
N ILE A 3 -1.60 4.94 -0.27
CA ILE A 3 -0.57 3.94 -0.55
C ILE A 3 0.33 4.51 -1.63
N VAL A 4 1.61 4.66 -1.30
CA VAL A 4 2.64 5.17 -2.20
C VAL A 4 3.64 4.05 -2.44
N LEU A 5 4.01 3.87 -3.71
CA LEU A 5 4.97 2.85 -4.12
C LEU A 5 6.21 3.53 -4.69
N THR A 6 7.38 3.07 -4.24
CA THR A 6 8.68 3.50 -4.76
C THR A 6 9.54 2.27 -5.07
N GLY A 7 10.60 2.47 -5.84
CA GLY A 7 11.50 1.41 -6.28
C GLY A 7 11.54 1.26 -7.79
N ASP A 8 11.67 0.03 -8.27
CA ASP A 8 11.77 -0.25 -9.71
C ASP A 8 10.39 -0.07 -10.37
N ASP A 9 10.30 0.87 -11.31
CA ASP A 9 9.10 1.16 -12.11
C ASP A 9 7.83 1.38 -11.25
N PRO A 10 7.76 2.50 -10.49
CA PRO A 10 6.69 2.76 -9.55
C PRO A 10 5.31 2.91 -10.22
N GLU A 11 5.25 3.44 -11.45
CA GLU A 11 3.99 3.55 -12.19
C GLU A 11 3.42 2.16 -12.55
N ALA A 12 4.25 1.25 -13.06
CA ALA A 12 3.82 -0.12 -13.32
C ALA A 12 3.40 -0.81 -12.02
N ALA A 13 4.14 -0.61 -10.93
CA ALA A 13 3.80 -1.14 -9.62
C ALA A 13 2.41 -0.68 -9.15
N LEU A 14 2.06 0.61 -9.32
CA LEU A 14 0.75 1.14 -8.95
C LEU A 14 -0.38 0.59 -9.81
N ARG A 15 -0.16 0.45 -11.12
CA ARG A 15 -1.15 -0.16 -12.03
C ARG A 15 -1.40 -1.63 -11.66
N GLU A 16 -0.34 -2.38 -11.39
CA GLU A 16 -0.44 -3.77 -10.93
C GLU A 16 -1.17 -3.89 -9.59
N LEU A 17 -0.81 -3.06 -8.61
CA LEU A 17 -1.48 -3.05 -7.30
C LEU A 17 -2.95 -2.68 -7.43
N HIS A 18 -3.28 -1.68 -8.24
CA HIS A 18 -4.67 -1.28 -8.47
C HIS A 18 -5.49 -2.39 -9.12
N ALA A 19 -4.93 -3.09 -10.13
CA ALA A 19 -5.57 -4.25 -10.73
C ALA A 19 -5.77 -5.37 -9.72
N TRP A 20 -4.72 -5.71 -8.95
CA TRP A 20 -4.75 -6.74 -7.92
C TRP A 20 -5.85 -6.49 -6.88
N LEU A 21 -5.92 -5.27 -6.33
CA LEU A 21 -6.93 -4.93 -5.31
C LEU A 21 -8.35 -4.83 -5.88
N ARG A 22 -8.49 -4.58 -7.17
CA ARG A 22 -9.80 -4.49 -7.83
C ARG A 22 -10.37 -5.88 -8.12
N ASP A 23 -9.52 -6.86 -8.41
CA ASP A 23 -9.91 -8.23 -8.73
C ASP A 23 -10.17 -9.09 -7.48
N ASP A 24 -9.90 -8.55 -6.29
CA ASP A 24 -10.14 -9.21 -5.00
C ASP A 24 -11.61 -9.05 -4.56
N GLU A 25 -12.34 -10.17 -4.50
CA GLU A 25 -13.77 -10.18 -4.13
C GLU A 25 -14.02 -9.75 -2.68
N ASP A 26 -13.06 -9.97 -1.78
CA ASP A 26 -13.14 -9.54 -0.38
C ASP A 26 -13.03 -8.01 -0.24
N LEU A 27 -12.61 -7.32 -1.32
CA LEU A 27 -12.48 -5.86 -1.39
C LEU A 27 -13.63 -5.17 -2.13
N ALA A 28 -14.73 -5.86 -2.43
CA ALA A 28 -15.87 -5.29 -3.17
C ALA A 28 -16.46 -4.00 -2.54
N GLY A 29 -16.31 -3.80 -1.23
CA GLY A 29 -16.73 -2.59 -0.51
C GLY A 29 -15.65 -1.50 -0.40
N VAL A 30 -14.41 -1.76 -0.83
CA VAL A 30 -13.28 -0.82 -0.79
C VAL A 30 -13.15 -0.11 -2.13
N ARG A 31 -13.15 1.22 -2.11
CA ARG A 31 -12.89 2.02 -3.33
C ARG A 31 -11.42 2.39 -3.41
N VAL A 32 -10.72 1.85 -4.40
CA VAL A 32 -9.33 2.20 -4.71
C VAL A 32 -9.31 3.11 -5.94
N ARG A 33 -8.56 4.21 -5.89
CA ARG A 33 -8.38 5.11 -7.02
C ARG A 33 -6.95 5.66 -7.10
N PRO A 34 -6.39 5.83 -8.30
CA PRO A 34 -5.13 6.54 -8.46
C PRO A 34 -5.29 8.03 -8.14
N VAL A 35 -4.29 8.59 -7.48
CA VAL A 35 -4.15 10.01 -7.17
C VAL A 35 -2.68 10.43 -7.31
N THR A 36 -2.44 11.73 -7.28
CA THR A 36 -1.10 12.28 -7.08
C THR A 36 -0.92 12.64 -5.61
N ALA A 37 0.12 12.12 -4.97
CA ALA A 37 0.53 12.45 -3.61
C ALA A 37 1.67 13.48 -3.61
N ALA A 38 1.74 14.26 -2.52
CA ALA A 38 2.89 15.13 -2.28
C ALA A 38 4.13 14.27 -1.98
N PRO A 39 5.31 14.65 -2.49
CA PRO A 39 6.55 13.99 -2.12
C PRO A 39 6.78 14.13 -0.61
N GLY A 40 7.16 13.02 0.02
CA GLY A 40 7.54 12.96 1.42
C GLY A 40 8.97 13.47 1.67
N PRO A 41 9.38 13.63 2.94
CA PRO A 41 10.72 14.08 3.30
C PRO A 41 11.79 13.15 2.71
N GLY A 42 12.68 13.70 1.88
CA GLY A 42 13.78 12.95 1.24
C GLY A 42 13.46 12.39 -0.16
N GLU A 43 12.22 12.51 -0.64
CA GLU A 43 11.88 12.25 -2.04
C GLU A 43 12.27 13.49 -2.89
N MET A 44 12.93 13.28 -4.03
CA MET A 44 13.48 14.38 -4.84
C MET A 44 12.39 15.40 -5.19
N SER A 45 12.64 16.63 -4.75
CA SER A 45 11.70 17.74 -4.67
C SER A 45 11.40 18.31 -6.07
N GLY A 46 10.49 17.69 -6.81
CA GLY A 46 10.11 18.21 -8.13
C GLY A 46 9.02 17.45 -8.89
N GLY A 47 8.66 16.24 -8.48
CA GLY A 47 7.64 15.43 -9.14
C GLY A 47 6.39 15.21 -8.30
N LEU A 48 5.22 15.12 -8.97
CA LEU A 48 4.03 14.50 -8.39
C LEU A 48 4.34 13.01 -8.23
N VAL A 49 4.15 12.47 -7.01
CA VAL A 49 4.30 11.04 -6.78
C VAL A 49 2.96 10.38 -7.08
N GLU A 50 2.92 9.37 -7.94
CA GLU A 50 1.68 8.61 -8.13
C GLU A 50 1.39 7.77 -6.87
N ALA A 51 0.11 7.68 -6.50
CA ALA A 51 -0.33 6.97 -5.32
C ALA A 51 -1.71 6.34 -5.56
N LEU A 52 -2.09 5.39 -4.69
CA LEU A 52 -3.47 4.92 -4.60
C LEU A 52 -4.11 5.44 -3.31
N VAL A 53 -5.34 5.93 -3.41
CA VAL A 53 -6.18 6.18 -2.24
C VAL A 53 -7.22 5.08 -2.14
N ALA A 54 -7.14 4.33 -1.04
CA ALA A 54 -8.17 3.39 -0.62
C ALA A 54 -9.13 4.07 0.37
N THR A 55 -10.41 4.07 0.02
CA THR A 55 -11.51 4.51 0.87
C THR A 55 -12.27 3.27 1.33
N VAL A 56 -12.22 3.03 2.63
CA VAL A 56 -12.82 1.86 3.27
C VAL A 56 -14.07 2.34 4.01
N ALA A 57 -15.24 1.82 3.62
CA ALA A 57 -16.53 2.23 4.22
C ALA A 57 -16.81 1.51 5.56
N ASP A 58 -16.32 0.29 5.71
CA ASP A 58 -16.46 -0.54 6.91
C ASP A 58 -15.05 -0.86 7.46
N PRO A 59 -14.73 -0.44 8.70
CA PRO A 59 -13.46 -0.77 9.35
C PRO A 59 -13.10 -2.27 9.34
N GLY A 60 -14.09 -3.17 9.30
CA GLY A 60 -13.87 -4.62 9.17
C GLY A 60 -13.16 -5.04 7.89
N MET A 61 -13.23 -4.22 6.83
CA MET A 61 -12.56 -4.48 5.55
C MET A 61 -11.07 -4.05 5.54
N LEU A 62 -10.59 -3.38 6.59
CA LEU A 62 -9.17 -3.00 6.67
C LEU A 62 -8.25 -4.23 6.69
N GLY A 63 -8.68 -5.31 7.34
CA GLY A 63 -7.94 -6.57 7.37
C GLY A 63 -7.77 -7.17 5.97
N ALA A 64 -8.84 -7.21 5.18
CA ALA A 64 -8.81 -7.68 3.79
C ALA A 64 -7.90 -6.78 2.93
N LEU A 65 -8.00 -5.45 3.06
CA LEU A 65 -7.15 -4.52 2.31
C LEU A 65 -5.67 -4.73 2.61
N PHE A 66 -5.32 -4.91 3.89
CA PHE A 66 -3.95 -5.21 4.30
C PHE A 66 -3.49 -6.57 3.79
N ALA A 67 -4.35 -7.58 3.80
CA ALA A 67 -4.05 -8.91 3.26
C ALA A 67 -3.75 -8.86 1.75
N GLY A 68 -4.61 -8.18 0.97
CA GLY A 68 -4.40 -7.94 -0.46
C GLY A 68 -3.10 -7.20 -0.73
N LEU A 69 -2.80 -6.15 0.04
CA LEU A 69 -1.54 -5.40 -0.08
C LEU A 69 -0.32 -6.27 0.25
N GLY A 70 -0.39 -7.09 1.31
CA GLY A 70 0.67 -8.02 1.69
C GLY A 70 0.92 -9.10 0.64
N GLY A 71 -0.14 -9.69 0.09
CA GLY A 71 -0.05 -10.68 -0.98
C GLY A 71 0.60 -10.11 -2.25
N TRP A 72 0.13 -8.96 -2.71
CA TRP A 72 0.73 -8.27 -3.85
C TRP A 72 2.20 -7.91 -3.59
N ALA A 73 2.51 -7.36 -2.41
CA ALA A 73 3.87 -6.96 -2.04
C ALA A 73 4.84 -8.15 -2.08
N ALA A 74 4.43 -9.30 -1.55
CA ALA A 74 5.24 -10.53 -1.55
C ALA A 74 5.45 -11.07 -2.96
N ALA A 75 4.41 -11.07 -3.79
CA ALA A 75 4.50 -11.48 -5.19
C ALA A 75 5.50 -10.60 -5.96
N ARG A 76 5.41 -9.28 -5.82
CA ARG A 76 6.31 -8.34 -6.53
C ARG A 76 7.73 -8.36 -5.99
N ALA A 77 7.91 -8.35 -4.67
CA ALA A 77 9.23 -8.33 -4.01
C ALA A 77 10.06 -9.60 -4.26
N SER A 78 9.44 -10.66 -4.77
CA SER A 78 10.14 -11.86 -5.22
C SER A 78 10.98 -11.64 -6.49
N THR A 79 10.66 -10.61 -7.30
CA THR A 79 11.33 -10.36 -8.59
C THR A 79 11.82 -8.91 -8.79
N ARG A 80 11.27 -7.94 -8.07
CA ARG A 80 11.57 -6.51 -8.23
C ARG A 80 11.86 -5.82 -6.89
N ARG A 81 12.73 -4.81 -6.88
CA ARG A 81 12.88 -3.97 -5.67
C ARG A 81 11.63 -3.12 -5.51
N THR A 82 11.02 -3.24 -4.33
CA THR A 82 9.76 -2.57 -4.00
C THR A 82 9.90 -1.96 -2.61
N ARG A 83 9.40 -0.74 -2.45
CA ARG A 83 9.18 -0.06 -1.19
C ARG A 83 7.74 0.44 -1.17
N ILE A 84 7.06 0.22 -0.07
CA ILE A 84 5.66 0.57 0.12
C ILE A 84 5.57 1.50 1.32
N ARG A 85 4.95 2.66 1.13
CA ARG A 85 4.60 3.59 2.19
C ARG A 85 3.08 3.68 2.28
N VAL A 86 2.54 3.35 3.44
CA VAL A 86 1.09 3.38 3.69
C VAL A 86 0.80 4.41 4.77
N ARG A 87 -0.11 5.33 4.49
CA ARG A 87 -0.47 6.44 5.37
C ARG A 87 -1.96 6.45 5.69
N THR A 88 -2.28 6.64 6.96
CA THR A 88 -3.65 6.89 7.45
C THR A 88 -3.64 7.99 8.51
N GLY A 89 -4.33 9.10 8.24
CA GLY A 89 -4.23 10.30 9.08
C GLY A 89 -2.77 10.73 9.26
N ASP A 90 -2.33 10.83 10.52
CA ASP A 90 -0.97 11.22 10.91
C ASP A 90 0.00 10.03 11.04
N ARG A 91 -0.45 8.81 10.72
CA ARG A 91 0.34 7.59 10.87
C ARG A 91 0.82 7.09 9.54
N GLU A 92 2.05 6.61 9.53
CA GLU A 92 2.72 6.11 8.35
C GLU A 92 3.51 4.84 8.68
N VAL A 93 3.42 3.86 7.79
CA VAL A 93 4.21 2.64 7.83
C VAL A 93 4.94 2.52 6.50
N GLU A 94 6.26 2.42 6.58
CA GLU A 94 7.12 2.14 5.44
C GLU A 94 7.73 0.73 5.57
N LEU A 95 7.71 0.00 4.45
CA LEU A 95 8.16 -1.38 4.33
C LEU A 95 8.98 -1.52 3.06
N GLU A 96 10.12 -2.21 3.12
CA GLU A 96 10.95 -2.44 1.95
C GLU A 96 11.75 -3.74 2.01
N GLY A 97 12.27 -4.14 0.85
CA GLY A 97 13.26 -5.20 0.75
C GLY A 97 12.73 -6.55 1.27
N PRO A 98 13.50 -7.29 2.08
CA PRO A 98 13.12 -8.64 2.53
C PRO A 98 11.81 -8.69 3.31
N GLN A 99 11.41 -7.60 3.98
CA GLN A 99 10.20 -7.54 4.80
C GLN A 99 8.93 -7.75 3.97
N LEU A 100 8.96 -7.37 2.69
CA LEU A 100 7.82 -7.52 1.79
C LEU A 100 7.57 -8.98 1.38
N LYS A 101 8.55 -9.88 1.54
CA LYS A 101 8.43 -11.29 1.15
C LYS A 101 7.61 -12.13 2.14
N ASP A 102 7.33 -11.59 3.32
CA ASP A 102 6.46 -12.21 4.32
C ASP A 102 5.10 -11.49 4.29
N PRO A 103 4.10 -12.01 3.55
CA PRO A 103 2.81 -11.34 3.42
C PRO A 103 2.10 -11.18 4.77
N GLU A 104 2.20 -12.17 5.68
CA GLU A 104 1.63 -12.07 7.03
C GLU A 104 2.36 -11.02 7.87
N GLY A 105 3.70 -10.96 7.75
CA GLY A 105 4.53 -9.95 8.39
C GLY A 105 4.16 -8.53 7.95
N VAL A 106 3.92 -8.34 6.64
CA VAL A 106 3.42 -7.06 6.09
C VAL A 106 2.08 -6.69 6.71
N VAL A 107 1.10 -7.61 6.71
CA VAL A 107 -0.23 -7.39 7.31
C VAL A 107 -0.11 -6.99 8.79
N ARG A 108 0.65 -7.75 9.59
CA ARG A 108 0.86 -7.46 11.01
C ARG A 108 1.48 -6.09 11.23
N ARG A 109 2.44 -5.69 10.39
CA ARG A 109 3.09 -4.39 10.51
C ARG A 109 2.14 -3.24 10.18
N LEU A 110 1.30 -3.41 9.15
CA LEU A 110 0.29 -2.43 8.76
C LEU A 110 -0.76 -2.28 9.84
N ILE A 111 -1.33 -3.38 10.35
CA ILE A 111 -2.28 -3.34 11.47
C ILE A 111 -1.65 -2.64 12.68
N SER A 112 -0.44 -3.03 13.08
CA SER A 112 0.19 -2.47 14.29
C SER A 112 0.59 -1.00 14.16
N GLY A 113 0.97 -0.55 12.96
CA GLY A 113 1.39 0.82 12.73
C GLY A 113 0.25 1.78 12.36
N LEU A 114 -0.87 1.27 11.84
CA LEU A 114 -1.97 2.08 11.33
C LEU A 114 -3.25 2.03 12.20
N SER A 115 -3.44 1.01 13.05
CA SER A 115 -4.62 0.90 13.92
C SER A 115 -4.58 1.89 15.09
N GLU A 116 -5.58 2.79 15.21
CA GLU A 116 -5.87 3.49 16.46
C GLU A 116 -6.32 2.48 17.52
N THR A 117 -5.62 2.42 18.66
CA THR A 117 -6.26 1.99 19.91
C THR A 117 -6.93 3.24 20.48
N PRO A 118 -8.27 3.33 20.52
CA PRO A 118 -8.92 4.07 21.59
C PRO A 118 -8.71 3.37 22.94
#